data_AF-A0A077AX62-F1
#
_entry.id   AF-A0A077AX62-F1
#
_cell.length_a   1.000
_cell.length_b   1.000
_cell.length_c   1.000
_cell.angle_alpha   90.00
_cell.angle_beta   90.00
_cell.angle_gamma   90.00
#
_symmetry.space_group_name_H-M   'P 1'
#
loop_
_entity.id
_entity.type
_entity.pdbx_description
1 polymer ?
#
loop_
_entity_poly.entity_id
_entity_poly.type
_entity_poly.pdbx_seq_one_letter_code
_entity_poly.pdbx_strand_id
1 'polypeptide(L)'
;MELSLLNKKGCRMPYKERIRRSGAIHKRQKHYRLQNWPDYNQALINRGDLTLWFCEDLHHNWYAQKSPIPKKGRPLHYSDQAITLILTLRLLFKQKLRQIQGLVKSLFLLLGLQLEVPNYTRLVISPWDCSPTYLPIRKNGRSWPYRY
;
A
#
# COMPACT_ATOMS: atom_id res chain seq x y z
N MET A 1 -22.99 13.17 -82.82
CA MET A 1 -22.66 12.01 -81.97
C MET A 1 -21.37 12.30 -81.21
N GLU A 2 -21.40 13.09 -80.14
CA GLU A 2 -20.21 13.27 -79.29
C GLU A 2 -20.65 13.63 -77.87
N LEU A 3 -21.03 12.61 -77.10
CA LEU A 3 -21.12 12.70 -75.65
C LEU A 3 -20.73 11.34 -75.04
N SER A 4 -19.43 11.05 -74.99
CA SER A 4 -18.88 10.12 -73.99
C SER A 4 -17.38 10.34 -73.91
N LEU A 5 -16.78 10.11 -72.74
CA LEU A 5 -15.35 10.24 -72.43
C LEU A 5 -14.88 11.58 -71.84
N LEU A 6 -15.70 12.21 -70.98
CA LEU A 6 -15.15 12.92 -69.83
C LEU A 6 -14.50 11.89 -68.90
N ASN A 7 -13.22 11.66 -69.19
CA ASN A 7 -12.29 10.80 -68.50
C ASN A 7 -12.34 11.09 -66.99
N LYS A 8 -12.86 10.14 -66.22
CA LYS A 8 -12.92 10.14 -64.75
C LYS A 8 -11.50 10.08 -64.16
N LYS A 9 -10.69 11.12 -64.33
CA LYS A 9 -9.44 11.30 -63.59
C LYS A 9 -9.74 12.03 -62.29
N GLY A 10 -10.47 11.35 -61.40
CA GLY A 10 -10.56 11.76 -60.00
C GLY A 10 -9.14 11.97 -59.43
N CYS A 11 -8.96 13.08 -58.71
CA CYS A 11 -7.67 13.54 -58.19
C CYS A 11 -6.96 12.39 -57.47
N ARG A 12 -5.97 11.82 -58.15
CA ARG A 12 -5.31 10.59 -57.74
C ARG A 12 -4.17 11.01 -56.82
N MET A 13 -4.45 11.01 -55.51
CA MET A 13 -3.52 11.50 -54.49
C MET A 13 -2.14 10.82 -54.64
N PRO A 14 -1.04 11.57 -54.77
CA PRO A 14 0.29 11.04 -55.10
C PRO A 14 0.80 10.00 -54.09
N TYR A 15 0.37 10.11 -52.83
CA TYR A 15 0.65 9.13 -51.78
C TYR A 15 0.11 7.72 -52.09
N LYS A 16 -1.09 7.61 -52.69
CA LYS A 16 -1.70 6.33 -53.05
C LYS A 16 -1.01 5.65 -54.24
N GLU A 17 -0.43 6.44 -55.15
CA GLU A 17 0.40 5.89 -56.22
C GLU A 17 1.73 5.34 -55.70
N ARG A 18 2.33 6.00 -54.70
CA ARG A 18 3.58 5.53 -54.06
C ARG A 18 3.40 4.13 -53.46
N ILE A 19 2.33 3.91 -52.68
CA ILE A 19 2.02 2.61 -52.06
C ILE A 19 1.74 1.52 -53.12
N ARG A 20 1.10 1.89 -54.24
CA ARG A 20 0.85 0.97 -55.35
C ARG A 20 2.11 0.61 -56.13
N ARG A 21 2.98 1.59 -56.42
CA ARG A 21 4.27 1.38 -57.13
C ARG A 21 5.27 0.59 -56.30
N SER A 22 5.26 0.74 -54.97
CA SER A 22 6.19 0.04 -54.09
C SER A 22 5.97 -1.48 -54.00
N GLY A 23 4.87 -1.99 -54.57
CA GLY A 23 4.37 -3.33 -54.25
C GLY A 23 3.95 -3.37 -52.78
N ALA A 24 2.90 -4.11 -52.45
CA ALA A 24 2.64 -4.37 -51.04
C ALA A 24 3.80 -5.24 -50.52
N ILE A 25 4.78 -4.62 -49.87
CA ILE A 25 5.77 -5.35 -49.08
C ILE A 25 4.96 -6.14 -48.07
N HIS A 26 4.83 -7.44 -48.28
CA HIS A 26 4.21 -8.32 -47.31
C HIS A 26 5.14 -8.31 -46.10
N LYS A 27 4.84 -7.42 -45.15
CA LYS A 27 5.63 -7.21 -43.95
C LYS A 27 5.52 -8.50 -43.15
N ARG A 28 6.51 -9.40 -43.29
CA ARG A 28 6.58 -10.61 -42.46
C ARG A 28 6.55 -10.13 -41.01
N GLN A 29 5.47 -10.43 -40.31
CA GLN A 29 5.33 -10.11 -38.89
C GLN A 29 6.46 -10.85 -38.18
N LYS A 30 7.44 -10.09 -37.68
CA LYS A 30 8.49 -10.68 -36.84
C LYS A 30 7.81 -11.09 -35.54
N HIS A 31 7.62 -12.40 -35.36
CA HIS A 31 7.23 -12.96 -34.06
C HIS A 31 8.41 -12.80 -33.10
N TYR A 32 8.43 -11.70 -32.36
CA TYR A 32 9.35 -11.53 -31.25
C TYR A 32 8.90 -12.45 -30.10
N ARG A 33 9.72 -13.44 -29.76
CA ARG A 33 9.55 -14.22 -28.53
C ARG A 33 10.21 -13.45 -27.39
N LEU A 34 9.42 -12.95 -26.45
CA LEU A 34 9.93 -12.31 -25.23
C LEU A 34 10.56 -13.39 -24.33
N GLN A 35 11.88 -13.57 -24.41
CA GLN A 35 12.59 -14.57 -23.60
C GLN A 35 12.61 -14.23 -22.10
N ASN A 36 12.58 -12.94 -21.74
CA ASN A 36 12.64 -12.47 -20.35
C ASN A 36 11.29 -12.42 -19.63
N TRP A 37 10.21 -12.96 -20.21
CA TRP A 37 8.89 -12.94 -19.57
C TRP A 37 8.87 -13.59 -18.16
N PRO A 38 9.50 -14.76 -17.93
CA PRO A 38 9.52 -15.36 -16.59
C PRO A 38 10.27 -14.49 -15.58
N ASP A 39 11.44 -13.95 -15.94
CA ASP A 39 12.25 -13.10 -15.06
C ASP A 39 11.52 -11.80 -14.71
N TYR A 40 10.87 -11.19 -15.69
CA TYR A 40 10.04 -10.00 -15.48
C TYR A 40 8.86 -10.29 -14.55
N ASN A 41 8.21 -11.43 -14.72
CA ASN A 41 7.09 -11.83 -13.86
C ASN A 41 7.54 -12.15 -12.42
N GLN A 42 8.69 -12.81 -12.25
CA GLN A 42 9.30 -12.99 -10.94
C GLN A 42 9.62 -11.65 -10.27
N ALA A 43 10.17 -10.68 -11.02
CA ALA A 43 10.42 -9.35 -10.49
C ALA A 43 9.13 -8.60 -10.08
N LEU A 44 7.99 -8.90 -10.70
CA LEU A 44 6.69 -8.36 -10.27
C LEU A 44 6.19 -9.03 -8.98
N ILE A 45 6.32 -10.35 -8.86
CA ILE A 45 5.96 -11.10 -7.65
C ILE A 45 6.80 -10.63 -6.46
N ASN A 46 8.11 -10.46 -6.65
CA ASN A 46 9.03 -10.01 -5.61
C ASN A 46 8.74 -8.59 -5.11
N ARG A 47 8.03 -7.76 -5.88
CA ARG A 47 7.57 -6.44 -5.39
C ARG A 47 6.45 -6.54 -4.36
N GLY A 48 5.71 -7.65 -4.38
CA GLY A 48 4.68 -7.96 -3.40
C GLY A 48 5.22 -8.76 -2.21
N ASP A 49 6.49 -9.18 -2.24
CA ASP A 49 7.10 -9.86 -1.11
C ASP A 49 7.31 -8.87 0.05
N LEU A 50 6.89 -9.28 1.24
CA LEU A 50 6.82 -8.41 2.40
C LEU A 50 7.72 -8.96 3.50
N THR A 51 8.92 -8.41 3.60
CA THR A 51 9.86 -8.71 4.69
C THR A 51 9.62 -7.76 5.87
N LEU A 52 9.22 -8.30 7.02
CA LEU A 52 9.04 -7.52 8.26
C LEU A 52 10.17 -7.85 9.25
N TRP A 53 10.93 -6.83 9.63
CA TRP A 53 11.94 -6.93 10.68
C TRP A 53 11.37 -6.36 11.99
N PHE A 54 11.40 -7.16 13.05
CA PHE A 54 11.02 -6.71 14.40
C PHE A 54 12.28 -6.46 15.21
N CYS A 55 12.30 -5.36 15.96
CA CYS A 55 13.41 -5.08 16.89
C CYS A 55 13.44 -6.14 18.00
N GLU A 56 14.62 -6.62 18.39
CA GLU A 56 14.78 -7.59 19.49
C GLU A 56 14.22 -7.04 20.82
N ASP A 57 14.26 -5.72 21.00
CA ASP A 57 13.69 -5.02 22.16
C ASP A 57 12.17 -5.13 22.26
N LEU A 58 11.50 -5.58 21.18
CA LEU A 58 10.05 -5.69 21.14
C LEU A 58 9.52 -6.61 22.24
N HIS A 59 10.23 -7.69 22.56
CA HIS A 59 9.83 -8.60 23.63
C HIS A 59 9.88 -7.91 25.01
N HIS A 60 10.94 -7.16 25.28
CA HIS A 60 11.15 -6.44 26.54
C HIS A 60 10.16 -5.30 26.72
N ASN A 61 9.87 -4.60 25.63
CA ASN A 61 9.01 -3.43 25.63
C ASN A 61 7.56 -3.75 25.26
N TRP A 62 7.14 -5.01 25.13
CA TRP A 62 5.77 -5.35 24.72
C TRP A 62 4.75 -5.02 25.83
N TYR A 63 5.09 -5.40 27.06
CA TYR A 63 4.25 -5.22 28.23
C TYR A 63 4.63 -3.93 28.96
N ALA A 64 3.64 -3.25 29.54
CA ALA A 64 3.92 -2.07 30.34
C ALA A 64 4.71 -2.47 31.59
N GLN A 65 5.76 -1.70 31.90
CA GLN A 65 6.45 -1.85 33.17
C GLN A 65 5.47 -1.56 34.31
N LYS A 66 5.45 -2.44 35.31
CA LYS A 66 4.65 -2.25 36.52
C LYS A 66 5.19 -1.02 37.27
N SER A 67 4.48 0.10 37.18
CA SER A 67 4.77 1.27 38.02
C SER A 67 4.57 0.87 39.48
N PRO A 68 5.55 1.11 40.38
CA PRO A 68 5.41 0.83 41.81
C PRO A 68 4.35 1.71 42.47
N ILE A 69 4.01 2.84 41.85
CA ILE A 69 2.96 3.75 42.31
C ILE A 69 1.63 3.35 41.65
N PRO A 70 0.56 3.05 42.42
CA PRO A 70 -0.76 2.76 41.87
C PRO A 70 -1.30 4.02 41.19
N LYS A 71 -1.24 4.06 39.86
CA LYS A 71 -1.87 5.12 39.07
C LYS A 71 -3.39 4.94 39.14
N LYS A 72 -4.11 6.02 39.45
CA LYS A 72 -5.58 6.03 39.48
C LYS A 72 -6.11 5.83 38.05
N GLY A 73 -6.82 4.74 37.80
CA GLY A 73 -7.36 4.41 36.48
C GLY A 73 -7.25 2.92 36.13
N ARG A 74 -7.47 2.58 34.86
CA ARG A 74 -7.34 1.19 34.37
C ARG A 74 -5.87 0.77 34.31
N PRO A 75 -5.50 -0.44 34.75
CA PRO A 75 -4.13 -0.94 34.62
C PRO A 75 -3.72 -1.01 33.15
N LEU A 76 -2.56 -0.41 32.83
CA LEU A 76 -1.91 -0.53 31.52
C LEU A 76 -1.22 -1.89 31.46
N HIS A 77 -1.74 -2.80 30.62
CA HIS A 77 -1.14 -4.11 30.42
C HIS A 77 -0.08 -4.12 29.31
N TYR A 78 -0.23 -3.23 28.32
CA TYR A 78 0.63 -3.14 27.14
C TYR A 78 1.35 -1.80 27.13
N SER A 79 2.55 -1.77 26.56
CA SER A 79 3.28 -0.53 26.38
C SER A 79 2.67 0.34 25.27
N ASP A 80 2.97 1.64 25.31
CA ASP A 80 2.59 2.57 24.25
C ASP A 80 3.27 2.22 22.92
N GLN A 81 4.47 1.62 22.97
CA GLN A 81 5.18 1.15 21.79
C GLN A 81 4.44 -0.01 21.10
N ALA A 82 3.93 -0.98 21.86
CA ALA A 82 3.16 -2.10 21.32
C ALA A 82 1.86 -1.63 20.65
N ILE A 83 1.15 -0.70 21.29
CA ILE A 83 -0.09 -0.13 20.73
C ILE A 83 0.21 0.68 19.46
N THR A 84 1.23 1.53 19.52
CA THR A 84 1.66 2.34 18.36
C THR A 84 1.98 1.44 17.17
N LEU A 85 2.75 0.38 17.37
CA LEU A 85 3.10 -0.58 16.31
C LEU A 85 1.87 -1.23 15.68
N ILE A 86 0.90 -1.67 16.48
CA ILE A 86 -0.32 -2.29 15.93
C ILE A 86 -1.12 -1.27 15.12
N LEU A 87 -1.17 -0.01 15.57
CA LEU A 87 -1.85 1.06 14.86
C LEU A 87 -1.11 1.48 13.59
N THR A 88 0.22 1.47 13.56
CA THR A 88 0.98 1.73 12.32
C THR A 88 0.75 0.61 11.30
N LEU A 89 0.81 -0.66 11.70
CA LEU A 89 0.47 -1.78 10.83
C LEU A 89 -0.96 -1.66 10.29
N ARG A 90 -1.90 -1.21 11.13
CA ARG A 90 -3.28 -0.93 10.70
C ARG A 90 -3.33 0.09 9.56
N LEU A 91 -2.56 1.17 9.66
CA LEU A 91 -2.51 2.22 8.65
C LEU A 91 -1.81 1.75 7.37
N LEU A 92 -0.71 1.02 7.49
CA LEU A 92 0.05 0.48 6.36
C LEU A 92 -0.80 -0.49 5.53
N PHE A 93 -1.46 -1.44 6.19
CA PHE A 93 -2.29 -2.44 5.52
C PHE A 93 -3.74 -2.00 5.32
N LYS A 94 -4.10 -0.78 5.75
CA LYS A 94 -5.45 -0.20 5.68
C LYS A 94 -6.55 -1.11 6.22
N GLN A 95 -6.28 -1.79 7.35
CA GLN A 95 -7.19 -2.78 7.94
C GLN A 95 -8.15 -2.19 8.99
N LYS A 96 -9.30 -2.83 9.19
CA LYS A 96 -10.18 -2.53 10.34
C LYS A 96 -9.56 -3.05 11.65
N LEU A 97 -9.95 -2.47 12.79
CA LEU A 97 -9.39 -2.82 14.11
C LEU A 97 -9.56 -4.31 14.50
N ARG A 98 -10.65 -4.94 14.05
CA ARG A 98 -10.87 -6.38 14.29
C ARG A 98 -9.97 -7.26 13.39
N GLN A 99 -9.74 -6.81 12.16
CA GLN A 99 -8.88 -7.52 11.20
C GLN A 99 -7.41 -7.41 11.58
N ILE A 100 -6.95 -6.23 12.03
CA ILE A 100 -5.55 -6.06 12.42
C ILE A 100 -5.17 -6.93 13.62
N GLN A 101 -6.09 -7.16 14.56
CA GLN A 101 -5.87 -8.10 15.65
C GLN A 101 -5.59 -9.52 15.14
N GLY A 102 -6.32 -9.99 14.12
CA GLY A 102 -6.07 -11.29 13.49
C GLY A 102 -4.75 -11.33 12.72
N LEU A 103 -4.46 -10.27 11.96
CA LEU A 103 -3.21 -10.14 11.18
C LEU A 103 -1.98 -10.17 12.08
N VAL A 104 -1.99 -9.41 13.18
CA VAL A 104 -0.85 -9.37 14.12
C VAL A 104 -0.69 -10.72 14.82
N LYS A 105 -1.79 -11.40 15.18
CA LYS A 105 -1.74 -12.76 15.72
C LYS A 105 -1.09 -13.75 14.75
N SER A 106 -1.47 -13.73 13.47
CA SER A 106 -0.87 -14.62 12.47
C SER A 106 0.61 -14.30 12.23
N LEU A 107 0.99 -13.02 12.23
CA LEU A 107 2.40 -12.63 12.12
C LEU A 107 3.23 -13.15 13.28
N PHE A 108 2.75 -13.03 14.52
CA PHE A 108 3.48 -13.54 15.69
C PHE A 108 3.63 -15.05 15.68
N LEU A 109 2.62 -15.78 15.21
CA LEU A 109 2.72 -17.23 15.02
C LEU A 109 3.76 -17.60 13.96
N LEU A 110 3.80 -16.89 12.82
CA LEU A 110 4.79 -17.13 11.76
C LEU A 110 6.22 -16.82 12.23
N LEU A 111 6.39 -15.86 13.14
CA LEU A 111 7.67 -15.47 13.70
C LEU A 111 8.08 -16.29 14.93
N GLY A 112 7.22 -17.20 15.40
CA GLY A 112 7.47 -17.98 16.63
C GLY A 112 7.45 -17.15 17.92
N LEU A 113 6.86 -15.96 17.90
CA LEU A 113 6.78 -15.07 19.06
C LEU A 113 5.58 -15.45 19.95
N GLN A 114 5.84 -15.80 21.21
CA GLN A 114 4.81 -16.11 22.21
C GLN A 114 4.25 -14.84 22.88
N LEU A 115 3.88 -13.82 22.09
CA LEU A 115 3.37 -12.54 22.59
C LEU A 115 1.84 -12.48 22.51
N GLU A 116 1.21 -11.98 23.57
CA GLU A 116 -0.24 -11.74 23.57
C GLU A 116 -0.60 -10.49 22.76
N VAL A 117 -1.60 -10.61 21.88
CA VAL A 117 -2.08 -9.48 21.07
C VAL A 117 -3.24 -8.77 21.79
N PRO A 118 -3.19 -7.43 21.95
CA PRO A 118 -4.29 -6.65 22.49
C PRO A 118 -5.61 -6.89 21.76
N ASN A 119 -6.70 -6.99 22.52
CA ASN A 119 -8.05 -7.00 21.94
C ASN A 119 -8.34 -5.63 21.30
N TYR A 120 -9.09 -5.60 20.19
CA TYR A 120 -9.49 -4.36 19.49
C TYR A 120 -10.10 -3.30 20.42
N THR A 121 -10.78 -3.70 21.50
CA THR A 121 -11.31 -2.77 22.51
C THR A 121 -10.21 -1.98 23.22
N ARG A 122 -9.03 -2.59 23.44
CA ARG A 122 -7.86 -1.94 24.04
C ARG A 122 -7.17 -0.99 23.05
N LEU A 123 -7.25 -1.27 21.75
CA LEU A 123 -6.69 -0.40 20.69
C LEU A 123 -7.52 0.86 20.44
N VAL A 124 -8.83 0.83 20.70
CA VAL A 124 -9.74 1.98 20.54
C VAL A 124 -9.54 3.03 21.64
N ILE A 125 -9.12 2.60 22.83
CA ILE A 125 -9.15 3.43 24.05
C ILE A 125 -7.88 4.25 24.23
N SER A 126 -6.84 4.07 23.41
CA SER A 126 -5.69 4.98 23.44
C SER A 126 -6.16 6.39 23.08
N PRO A 127 -6.11 7.35 24.03
CA PRO A 127 -6.45 8.74 23.75
C PRO A 127 -5.47 9.22 22.67
N TRP A 128 -5.97 9.90 21.65
CA TRP A 128 -5.12 10.47 20.59
C TRP A 128 -4.28 11.68 21.06
N ASP A 129 -3.93 11.72 22.34
CA ASP A 129 -3.01 12.69 22.94
C ASP A 129 -1.80 11.93 23.50
N CYS A 130 -0.93 11.50 22.58
CA CYS A 130 0.52 11.34 22.73
C CYS A 130 1.04 10.34 21.67
N SER A 131 1.13 10.78 20.42
CA SER A 131 2.10 10.22 19.48
C SER A 131 3.39 11.07 19.54
N PRO A 132 4.58 10.46 19.38
CA PRO A 132 5.83 11.19 19.30
C PRO A 132 5.82 12.09 18.06
N THR A 133 6.15 13.35 18.28
CA THR A 133 6.38 14.48 17.39
C THR A 133 6.47 14.14 15.89
N TYR A 134 5.57 14.70 15.06
CA TYR A 134 5.93 15.53 13.89
C TYR A 134 4.74 16.41 13.43
N LEU A 135 5.00 17.73 13.52
CA LEU A 135 4.32 18.90 12.93
C LEU A 135 2.96 19.38 13.51
N PRO A 136 2.95 20.53 14.22
CA PRO A 136 1.72 21.19 14.63
C PRO A 136 1.12 21.98 13.45
N ILE A 137 0.02 21.50 12.87
CA ILE A 137 -0.83 22.36 12.05
C ILE A 137 -1.93 22.92 12.95
N ARG A 138 -1.64 24.06 13.56
CA ARG A 138 -2.61 24.87 14.32
C ARG A 138 -3.69 25.36 13.35
N LYS A 139 -4.87 24.73 13.38
CA LYS A 139 -6.08 25.24 12.73
C LYS A 139 -7.08 25.68 13.80
N ASN A 140 -7.03 26.98 14.06
CA ASN A 140 -8.08 27.81 14.65
C ASN A 140 -8.26 27.72 16.18
N GLY A 141 -7.83 28.78 16.85
CA GLY A 141 -7.85 28.96 18.30
C GLY A 141 -9.25 28.95 18.90
N ARG A 142 -9.69 27.78 19.36
CA ARG A 142 -10.69 27.64 20.41
C ARG A 142 -10.12 26.74 21.50
N SER A 143 -9.90 27.31 22.68
CA SER A 143 -9.59 26.56 23.90
C SER A 143 -10.85 25.81 24.33
N TRP A 144 -10.72 24.52 24.61
CA TRP A 144 -11.78 23.76 25.26
C TRP A 144 -11.69 23.99 26.78
N PRO A 145 -12.79 24.37 27.46
CA PRO A 145 -12.78 24.48 28.91
C PRO A 145 -12.97 23.08 29.49
N TYR A 146 -11.89 22.44 29.95
CA TYR A 146 -12.03 21.32 30.88
C TYR A 146 -12.21 21.88 32.28
N ARG A 147 -13.46 21.82 32.75
CA ARG A 147 -13.83 21.95 34.15
C ARG A 147 -13.59 20.58 34.80
N TYR A 148 -12.70 20.54 35.78
CA TYR A 148 -12.67 19.49 36.80
C TYR A 148 -13.65 19.84 37.92
#